data_AF-A0A1R1BQZ3-F1
#
_entry.id   AF-A0A1R1BQZ3-F1
#
_cell.length_a   1.000
_cell.length_b   1.000
_cell.length_c   1.000
_cell.angle_alpha   90.00
_cell.angle_beta   90.00
_cell.angle_gamma   90.00
#
_symmetry.space_group_name_H-M   'P 1'
#
loop_
_entity.id
_entity.type
_entity.pdbx_description
1 polymer ?
#
loop_
_entity_poly.entity_id
_entity_poly.type
_entity_poly.pdbx_seq_one_letter_code
_entity_poly.pdbx_strand_id
1 'polypeptide(L)'
;MNKRKWLNGFAAGCLSIILVISGCATKAPQTASDTPNQATEQTENETQEPANNQAAKGRTVITTDGEVDDMNSVIRFLLYSNEMDLAGIVLTSSVYHYAGDEEAGIKPFRWTGTQWVYDMIDAYGEIYPNLSKHAEGYPEPEQLRAMTKIGNISDKGEMEKETEGSEFLETLFLDNDSRDLIVQTWGGTNTTARALKSIEEQYKDTAEWDTIRKKVSDKLVLYIILDQDDSYNEYIAKNWPDIRILNDQSNFWHFAYAWKMHAEEVNSKLHGDWMVKNILDGHGKLMDMYASMGDGKMIEGELAEEQRGSAEYLKNNPQYDKYDFISEGDSPSFFYLIDNGLRSMEDPSYGGWGGRFGVVNDKLFRNNVLDYDPYTKRYEAEYSLMRWFDDVQDDFAARADWAVADTYEGANHNPSLTIKEGLDLSVSPGEEVTLHAEGTDPDGDQLTYTWWRYFEADTYEDSKVEQNKVQPEMAGDLQLGLHRDLAKDEQVDTIKLQGSDTEAVTFTIPDDAKSGDTIHIVAEVQDDGEHQLKHYQRVILTVK
;
A
#
# COMPACT_ATOMS: atom_id res chain seq x y z
N MET A 1 -21.10 19.10 6.74
CA MET A 1 -20.72 20.32 7.50
C MET A 1 -19.31 20.05 8.02
N ASN A 2 -18.17 20.59 7.56
CA ASN A 2 -17.88 21.72 6.69
C ASN A 2 -16.47 21.48 6.07
N LYS A 3 -16.34 20.71 4.96
CA LYS A 3 -15.05 20.41 4.26
C LYS A 3 -14.15 21.66 4.09
N ARG A 4 -14.79 22.82 3.89
CA ARG A 4 -14.15 24.15 3.75
C ARG A 4 -13.47 24.70 5.03
N LYS A 5 -13.95 24.36 6.23
CA LYS A 5 -13.24 24.70 7.48
C LYS A 5 -12.06 23.76 7.70
N TRP A 6 -12.17 22.54 7.20
CA TRP A 6 -11.17 21.48 7.30
C TRP A 6 -9.95 21.79 6.43
N LEU A 7 -10.16 22.12 5.15
CA LEU A 7 -9.09 22.58 4.24
C LEU A 7 -8.28 23.77 4.82
N ASN A 8 -8.95 24.73 5.45
CA ASN A 8 -8.28 25.88 6.09
C ASN A 8 -7.56 25.52 7.40
N GLY A 9 -7.94 24.44 8.08
CA GLY A 9 -7.31 23.94 9.31
C GLY A 9 -6.15 22.97 9.02
N PHE A 10 -6.34 22.04 8.08
CA PHE A 10 -5.30 21.18 7.52
C PHE A 10 -4.15 22.01 6.93
N ALA A 11 -4.50 23.08 6.19
CA ALA A 11 -3.52 24.03 5.67
C ALA A 11 -2.83 24.92 6.72
N ALA A 12 -3.26 24.88 7.98
CA ALA A 12 -2.65 25.63 9.07
C ALA A 12 -1.95 24.74 10.11
N GLY A 13 -2.34 23.46 10.23
CA GLY A 13 -1.84 22.51 11.21
C GLY A 13 -0.80 21.52 10.69
N CYS A 14 -0.94 21.04 9.44
CA CYS A 14 0.06 20.17 8.78
C CYS A 14 0.99 20.96 7.84
N LEU A 15 0.60 22.19 7.50
CA LEU A 15 1.28 23.05 6.52
C LEU A 15 2.23 24.08 7.15
N SER A 16 2.45 24.00 8.47
CA SER A 16 3.36 24.89 9.21
C SER A 16 4.77 24.98 8.61
N ILE A 17 5.20 23.94 7.87
CA ILE A 17 6.55 23.85 7.29
C ILE A 17 6.58 23.53 5.78
N ILE A 18 5.44 23.20 5.14
CA ILE A 18 5.40 23.01 3.67
C ILE A 18 5.71 24.33 2.93
N LEU A 19 5.57 25.49 3.59
CA LEU A 19 5.86 26.81 3.03
C LEU A 19 7.36 27.17 2.91
N VAL A 20 8.31 26.30 3.28
CA VAL A 20 9.77 26.55 3.14
C VAL A 20 10.40 25.72 2.01
N ILE A 21 9.69 25.46 0.90
CA ILE A 21 10.32 25.12 -0.38
C ILE A 21 9.64 25.90 -1.51
N SER A 22 9.82 27.22 -1.49
CA SER A 22 9.50 28.05 -2.64
C SER A 22 10.68 28.00 -3.61
N GLY A 23 10.59 27.17 -4.65
CA GLY A 23 11.67 27.16 -5.63
C GLY A 23 11.72 26.12 -6.75
N CYS A 24 10.64 25.44 -7.15
CA CYS A 24 10.60 24.75 -8.46
C CYS A 24 9.15 24.50 -8.89
N ALA A 25 8.61 25.42 -9.68
CA ALA A 25 7.33 25.25 -10.33
C ALA A 25 7.46 24.26 -11.50
N THR A 26 6.98 23.04 -11.33
CA THR A 26 6.71 22.12 -12.44
C THR A 26 5.34 22.46 -13.04
N LYS A 27 5.32 22.71 -14.35
CA LYS A 27 4.08 22.94 -15.10
C LYS A 27 3.27 21.64 -15.15
N ALA A 28 1.98 21.75 -14.83
CA ALA A 28 0.99 20.69 -15.03
C ALA A 28 1.14 20.03 -16.42
N PRO A 29 1.17 18.69 -16.52
CA PRO A 29 1.09 18.01 -17.80
C PRO A 29 -0.29 18.22 -18.43
N GLN A 30 -0.31 18.62 -19.69
CA GLN A 30 -1.53 18.70 -20.48
C GLN A 30 -2.10 17.31 -20.73
N THR A 31 -3.41 17.20 -20.56
CA THR A 31 -4.26 16.05 -20.92
C THR A 31 -3.94 15.55 -22.34
N ALA A 32 -3.54 14.28 -22.45
CA ALA A 32 -3.42 13.60 -23.73
C ALA A 32 -4.80 13.26 -24.28
N SER A 33 -5.06 13.68 -25.51
CA SER A 33 -6.27 13.41 -26.28
C SER A 33 -6.15 12.12 -27.10
N ASP A 34 -7.28 11.42 -27.20
CA ASP A 34 -7.58 10.19 -27.95
C ASP A 34 -6.88 9.98 -29.30
N THR A 35 -6.35 8.77 -29.52
CA THR A 35 -6.32 8.07 -30.83
C THR A 35 -6.19 6.55 -30.58
N PRO A 36 -6.88 5.66 -31.34
CA PRO A 36 -7.05 4.26 -30.97
C PRO A 36 -5.86 3.38 -31.35
N ASN A 37 -5.53 2.43 -30.47
CA ASN A 37 -4.45 1.47 -30.64
C ASN A 37 -4.90 0.31 -31.56
N GLN A 38 -4.10 -0.01 -32.57
CA GLN A 38 -4.32 -1.16 -33.45
C GLN A 38 -3.82 -2.45 -32.79
N ALA A 39 -4.67 -3.47 -32.83
CA ALA A 39 -4.36 -4.82 -32.37
C ALA A 39 -3.18 -5.45 -33.13
N THR A 40 -2.28 -6.07 -32.38
CA THR A 40 -1.32 -7.06 -32.90
C THR A 40 -1.63 -8.41 -32.29
N GLU A 41 -1.94 -9.36 -33.17
CA GLU A 41 -2.19 -10.78 -32.90
C GLU A 41 -1.01 -11.42 -32.15
N GLN A 42 -1.30 -12.16 -31.07
CA GLN A 42 -0.38 -13.12 -30.45
C GLN A 42 -0.96 -14.53 -30.57
N THR A 43 -0.10 -15.43 -31.05
CA THR A 43 -0.34 -16.84 -31.38
C THR A 43 -0.38 -17.75 -30.15
N GLU A 44 -1.47 -18.51 -30.06
CA GLU A 44 -1.69 -19.88 -29.52
C GLU A 44 -0.79 -20.45 -28.40
N ASN A 45 -1.38 -20.47 -27.20
CA ASN A 45 -1.57 -21.57 -26.22
C ASN A 45 -0.68 -22.83 -26.26
N GLU A 46 0.11 -23.01 -25.19
CA GLU A 46 0.37 -24.34 -24.60
C GLU A 46 -0.32 -24.42 -23.24
N THR A 47 -1.13 -25.47 -23.06
CA THR A 47 -1.94 -25.74 -21.87
C THR A 47 -1.07 -26.33 -20.76
N GLN A 48 -0.87 -25.62 -19.65
CA GLN A 48 -0.31 -26.19 -18.41
C GLN A 48 -1.44 -26.52 -17.44
N GLU A 49 -1.40 -27.75 -16.89
CA GLU A 49 -2.28 -28.23 -15.82
C GLU A 49 -2.16 -27.35 -14.56
N PRO A 50 -3.24 -27.19 -13.76
CA PRO A 50 -3.21 -26.31 -12.60
C PRO A 50 -2.34 -26.93 -11.51
N ALA A 51 -1.15 -26.35 -11.33
CA ALA A 51 -0.39 -26.53 -10.11
C ALA A 51 -1.17 -25.90 -8.96
N ASN A 52 -1.05 -26.51 -7.79
CA ASN A 52 -1.57 -26.02 -6.52
C ASN A 52 -0.93 -24.64 -6.22
N ASN A 53 -1.52 -23.56 -6.76
CA ASN A 53 -1.00 -22.20 -6.70
C ASN A 53 -1.35 -21.58 -5.35
N GLN A 54 -0.58 -21.87 -4.32
CA GLN A 54 -0.38 -20.85 -3.30
C GLN A 54 0.55 -19.82 -3.94
N ALA A 55 0.07 -18.59 -4.15
CA ALA A 55 0.90 -17.53 -4.72
C ALA A 55 2.16 -17.37 -3.85
N ALA A 56 3.32 -17.25 -4.49
CA ALA A 56 4.55 -17.06 -3.74
C ALA A 56 4.51 -15.70 -3.04
N LYS A 57 4.85 -15.66 -1.74
CA LYS A 57 4.92 -14.41 -0.96
C LYS A 57 5.75 -13.36 -1.69
N GLY A 58 5.28 -12.11 -1.63
CA GLY A 58 6.00 -10.98 -2.20
C GLY A 58 7.36 -10.82 -1.54
N ARG A 59 8.42 -10.80 -2.35
CA ARG A 59 9.78 -10.53 -1.87
C ARG A 59 9.99 -9.02 -1.83
N THR A 60 10.39 -8.50 -0.68
CA THR A 60 10.42 -7.04 -0.50
C THR A 60 11.58 -6.54 0.36
N VAL A 61 12.02 -5.31 0.10
CA VAL A 61 12.95 -4.57 0.97
C VAL A 61 12.34 -3.20 1.25
N ILE A 62 12.40 -2.75 2.50
CA ILE A 62 11.89 -1.45 2.93
C ILE A 62 13.05 -0.46 2.96
N THR A 63 12.87 0.72 2.37
CA THR A 63 13.75 1.88 2.57
C THR A 63 12.95 3.00 3.23
N THR A 64 13.33 3.36 4.46
CA THR A 64 12.54 4.24 5.36
C THR A 64 13.41 5.35 5.93
N ASP A 65 12.90 6.57 5.98
CA ASP A 65 13.60 7.71 6.57
C ASP A 65 13.29 7.92 8.04
N GLY A 66 12.23 7.32 8.57
CA GLY A 66 12.02 7.18 10.02
C GLY A 66 11.30 8.36 10.67
N GLU A 67 10.33 8.94 9.97
CA GLU A 67 9.31 9.78 10.60
C GLU A 67 8.40 8.93 11.51
N VAL A 68 7.50 9.59 12.26
CA VAL A 68 6.61 8.89 13.21
C VAL A 68 5.66 7.90 12.52
N ASP A 69 5.24 8.18 11.29
CA ASP A 69 4.42 7.28 10.48
C ASP A 69 5.21 6.12 9.87
N ASP A 70 6.47 6.31 9.49
CA ASP A 70 7.35 5.18 9.19
C ASP A 70 7.47 4.25 10.40
N MET A 71 7.68 4.82 11.60
CA MET A 71 7.83 4.03 12.84
C MET A 71 6.59 3.19 13.12
N ASN A 72 5.40 3.76 12.98
CA ASN A 72 4.14 3.02 13.10
C ASN A 72 4.00 1.96 11.99
N SER A 73 4.38 2.30 10.75
CA SER A 73 4.34 1.37 9.61
C SER A 73 5.32 0.20 9.79
N VAL A 74 6.50 0.41 10.39
CA VAL A 74 7.42 -0.68 10.76
C VAL A 74 6.80 -1.57 11.83
N ILE A 75 6.19 -1.00 12.88
CA ILE A 75 5.53 -1.78 13.94
C ILE A 75 4.45 -2.67 13.33
N ARG A 76 3.56 -2.11 12.49
CA ARG A 76 2.54 -2.89 11.81
C ARG A 76 3.18 -3.93 10.89
N PHE A 77 4.12 -3.55 10.02
CA PHE A 77 4.81 -4.48 9.13
C PHE A 77 5.38 -5.69 9.87
N LEU A 78 6.00 -5.50 11.03
CA LEU A 78 6.57 -6.60 11.81
C LEU A 78 5.50 -7.63 12.24
N LEU A 79 4.27 -7.20 12.54
CA LEU A 79 3.14 -8.09 12.79
C LEU A 79 2.63 -8.81 11.53
N TYR A 80 2.91 -8.28 10.35
CA TYR A 80 2.57 -8.86 9.04
C TYR A 80 3.76 -9.55 8.35
N SER A 81 4.93 -9.58 8.99
CA SER A 81 6.16 -10.07 8.36
C SER A 81 6.12 -11.56 8.02
N ASN A 82 5.13 -12.30 8.53
CA ASN A 82 4.84 -13.65 8.07
C ASN A 82 4.22 -13.70 6.67
N GLU A 83 3.61 -12.63 6.16
CA GLU A 83 2.94 -12.61 4.85
C GLU A 83 3.89 -12.28 3.68
N MET A 84 5.12 -11.84 3.98
CA MET A 84 6.09 -11.40 2.98
C MET A 84 7.45 -12.08 3.16
N ASP A 85 8.19 -12.22 2.06
CA ASP A 85 9.61 -12.58 2.11
C ASP A 85 10.44 -11.30 2.26
N LEU A 86 10.60 -10.83 3.51
CA LEU A 86 11.41 -9.65 3.82
C LEU A 86 12.90 -9.92 3.55
N ALA A 87 13.46 -9.15 2.61
CA ALA A 87 14.87 -9.18 2.25
C ALA A 87 15.71 -8.15 3.04
N GLY A 88 15.11 -7.09 3.58
CA GLY A 88 15.81 -6.14 4.44
C GLY A 88 15.02 -4.88 4.81
N ILE A 89 15.57 -4.15 5.78
CA ILE A 89 15.10 -2.82 6.20
C ILE A 89 16.31 -1.88 6.12
N VAL A 90 16.22 -0.83 5.31
CA VAL A 90 17.34 0.08 5.07
C VAL A 90 16.93 1.49 5.44
N LEU A 91 17.57 2.07 6.45
CA LEU A 91 17.34 3.46 6.81
C LEU A 91 17.92 4.38 5.73
N THR A 92 17.15 5.36 5.28
CA THR A 92 17.51 6.32 4.24
C THR A 92 17.17 7.74 4.70
N SER A 93 17.34 8.74 3.83
CA SER A 93 16.86 10.11 4.07
C SER A 93 15.75 10.50 3.10
N SER A 94 15.06 11.59 3.40
CA SER A 94 14.16 12.29 2.49
C SER A 94 14.33 13.81 2.60
N VAL A 95 13.50 14.58 1.89
CA VAL A 95 13.38 16.03 2.12
C VAL A 95 12.85 16.40 3.52
N TYR A 96 12.21 15.46 4.22
CA TYR A 96 11.58 15.66 5.52
C TYR A 96 12.45 15.20 6.68
N HIS A 97 13.35 14.25 6.47
CA HIS A 97 14.14 13.66 7.54
C HIS A 97 15.55 13.25 7.08
N TYR A 98 16.60 13.82 7.70
CA TYR A 98 18.00 13.49 7.40
C TYR A 98 18.97 13.85 8.55
N ALA A 99 20.01 13.03 8.70
CA ALA A 99 21.00 13.08 9.78
C ALA A 99 21.93 14.29 9.74
N GLY A 100 22.09 14.94 8.58
CA GLY A 100 23.11 15.95 8.35
C GLY A 100 24.50 15.36 8.08
N ASP A 101 25.41 16.24 7.70
CA ASP A 101 26.84 15.97 7.52
C ASP A 101 27.60 17.21 8.02
N GLU A 102 28.22 17.08 9.21
CA GLU A 102 28.94 18.18 9.85
C GLU A 102 30.12 18.67 9.00
N GLU A 103 30.81 17.76 8.28
CA GLU A 103 31.95 18.11 7.42
C GLU A 103 31.49 18.90 6.19
N ALA A 104 30.33 18.56 5.64
CA ALA A 104 29.70 19.29 4.55
C ALA A 104 28.93 20.54 5.01
N GLY A 105 28.81 20.77 6.33
CA GLY A 105 28.06 21.90 6.90
C GLY A 105 26.54 21.75 6.83
N ILE A 106 26.05 20.52 6.66
CA ILE A 106 24.63 20.17 6.57
C ILE A 106 24.17 19.79 7.98
N LYS A 107 23.17 20.51 8.50
CA LYS A 107 22.62 20.22 9.83
C LYS A 107 21.57 19.12 9.75
N PRO A 108 21.40 18.30 10.78
CA PRO A 108 20.26 17.39 10.85
C PRO A 108 18.94 18.16 10.73
N PHE A 109 17.95 17.55 10.08
CA PHE A 109 16.58 18.06 10.00
C PHE A 109 15.62 16.97 10.42
N ARG A 110 14.85 17.24 11.48
CA ARG A 110 13.89 16.33 12.12
C ARG A 110 14.45 14.96 12.57
N TRP A 111 15.77 14.77 12.48
CA TRP A 111 16.45 13.48 12.63
C TRP A 111 16.27 12.83 14.00
N THR A 112 15.65 11.66 14.01
CA THR A 112 15.33 10.85 15.20
C THR A 112 16.41 9.82 15.57
N GLY A 113 17.51 9.77 14.82
CA GLY A 113 18.53 8.74 14.98
C GLY A 113 18.17 7.43 14.28
N THR A 114 19.01 6.41 14.45
CA THR A 114 18.80 5.08 13.85
C THR A 114 18.44 4.01 14.87
N GLN A 115 18.49 4.33 16.18
CA GLN A 115 18.36 3.32 17.23
C GLN A 115 16.92 2.77 17.34
N TRP A 116 15.92 3.57 16.98
CA TRP A 116 14.50 3.21 17.09
C TRP A 116 14.16 1.89 16.39
N VAL A 117 14.73 1.61 15.20
CA VAL A 117 14.44 0.37 14.46
C VAL A 117 14.97 -0.85 15.19
N TYR A 118 16.13 -0.73 15.83
CA TYR A 118 16.74 -1.82 16.60
C TYR A 118 16.00 -2.04 17.91
N ASP A 119 15.49 -0.98 18.53
CA ASP A 119 14.65 -1.07 19.73
C ASP A 119 13.31 -1.75 19.41
N MET A 120 12.73 -1.46 18.24
CA MET A 120 11.54 -2.17 17.74
C MET A 120 11.83 -3.64 17.43
N ILE A 121 12.97 -3.98 16.83
CA ILE A 121 13.36 -5.37 16.60
C ILE A 121 13.54 -6.13 17.94
N ASP A 122 14.10 -5.47 18.96
CA ASP A 122 14.20 -6.05 20.30
C ASP A 122 12.81 -6.27 20.92
N ALA A 123 11.89 -5.32 20.78
CA ALA A 123 10.52 -5.45 21.25
C ALA A 123 9.74 -6.54 20.48
N TYR A 124 9.96 -6.67 19.17
CA TYR A 124 9.46 -7.76 18.35
C TYR A 124 9.98 -9.12 18.84
N GLY A 125 11.25 -9.21 19.21
CA GLY A 125 11.83 -10.44 19.77
C GLY A 125 11.17 -10.90 21.08
N GLU A 126 10.56 -9.99 21.84
CA GLU A 126 9.80 -10.35 23.04
C GLU A 126 8.44 -11.02 22.70
N ILE A 127 7.83 -10.66 21.57
CA ILE A 127 6.52 -11.19 21.14
C ILE A 127 6.63 -12.31 20.08
N TYR A 128 7.80 -12.48 19.44
CA TYR A 128 8.07 -13.50 18.43
C TYR A 128 7.64 -14.93 18.83
N PRO A 129 7.89 -15.41 20.08
CA PRO A 129 7.45 -16.74 20.50
C PRO A 129 5.94 -16.93 20.51
N ASN A 130 5.16 -15.86 20.61
CA ASN A 130 3.70 -15.89 20.54
C ASN A 130 3.25 -15.83 19.08
N LEU A 131 3.74 -14.85 18.31
CA LEU A 131 3.44 -14.73 16.87
C LEU A 131 3.66 -16.03 16.09
N SER A 132 4.77 -16.73 16.38
CA SER A 132 5.13 -17.99 15.73
C SER A 132 4.21 -19.17 16.06
N LYS A 133 3.30 -19.02 17.03
CA LYS A 133 2.24 -20.01 17.32
C LYS A 133 0.99 -19.76 16.48
N HIS A 134 0.76 -18.52 16.07
CA HIS A 134 -0.44 -18.09 15.33
C HIS A 134 -0.25 -18.21 13.81
N ALA A 135 0.96 -17.97 13.31
CA ALA A 135 1.25 -18.18 11.90
C ALA A 135 2.71 -18.59 11.64
N GLU A 136 2.91 -19.36 10.58
CA GLU A 136 4.24 -19.69 10.07
C GLU A 136 4.81 -18.55 9.20
N GLY A 137 6.14 -18.42 9.20
CA GLY A 137 6.86 -17.52 8.28
C GLY A 137 7.35 -16.21 8.90
N TYR A 138 7.09 -15.97 10.18
CA TYR A 138 7.70 -14.85 10.89
C TYR A 138 9.24 -14.96 10.90
N PRO A 139 9.98 -13.91 10.50
CA PRO A 139 11.44 -13.89 10.52
C PRO A 139 11.97 -13.87 11.96
N GLU A 140 13.07 -14.57 12.21
CA GLU A 140 13.71 -14.56 13.53
C GLU A 140 14.27 -13.15 13.84
N PRO A 141 14.22 -12.68 15.10
CA PRO A 141 14.72 -11.35 15.47
C PRO A 141 16.18 -11.09 15.06
N GLU A 142 17.05 -12.09 15.17
CA GLU A 142 18.44 -11.99 14.74
C GLU A 142 18.57 -11.84 13.21
N GLN A 143 17.66 -12.45 12.43
CA GLN A 143 17.64 -12.27 10.98
C GLN A 143 17.24 -10.84 10.63
N LEU A 144 16.19 -10.30 11.27
CA LEU A 144 15.76 -8.90 11.11
C LEU A 144 16.91 -7.93 11.41
N ARG A 145 17.60 -8.14 12.54
CA ARG A 145 18.76 -7.31 12.91
C ARG A 145 19.89 -7.42 11.88
N ALA A 146 20.15 -8.61 11.34
CA ALA A 146 21.23 -8.82 10.38
C ALA A 146 20.95 -8.17 9.01
N MET A 147 19.69 -8.18 8.56
CA MET A 147 19.26 -7.57 7.30
C MET A 147 18.93 -6.07 7.41
N THR A 148 18.93 -5.52 8.63
CA THR A 148 18.76 -4.08 8.84
C THR A 148 20.07 -3.34 8.58
N LYS A 149 20.01 -2.27 7.78
CA LYS A 149 21.18 -1.51 7.32
C LYS A 149 20.95 -0.01 7.40
N ILE A 150 22.05 0.74 7.48
CA ILE A 150 22.03 2.21 7.41
C ILE A 150 22.52 2.62 6.02
N GLY A 151 21.63 3.24 5.26
CA GLY A 151 21.87 3.77 3.93
C GLY A 151 22.37 5.21 3.92
N ASN A 152 22.04 5.90 2.84
CA ASN A 152 22.38 7.30 2.60
C ASN A 152 21.42 8.21 3.39
N ILE A 153 21.81 8.55 4.62
CA ILE A 153 20.97 9.31 5.57
C ILE A 153 21.41 10.77 5.75
N SER A 154 22.52 11.21 5.16
CA SER A 154 23.18 12.47 5.53
C SER A 154 22.49 13.73 4.99
N ASP A 155 21.91 13.67 3.81
CA ASP A 155 21.15 14.77 3.20
C ASP A 155 20.13 14.20 2.21
N LYS A 156 19.08 14.97 1.93
CA LYS A 156 18.08 14.59 0.92
C LYS A 156 18.74 14.33 -0.43
N GLY A 157 18.41 13.22 -1.07
CA GLY A 157 18.98 12.89 -2.37
C GLY A 157 20.47 12.52 -2.36
N GLU A 158 21.10 12.32 -1.20
CA GLU A 158 22.54 12.04 -1.14
C GLU A 158 22.87 10.69 -1.78
N MET A 159 23.79 10.69 -2.76
CA MET A 159 24.15 9.52 -3.57
C MET A 159 25.65 9.46 -3.90
N GLU A 160 26.47 10.21 -3.18
CA GLU A 160 27.89 10.33 -3.46
C GLU A 160 28.71 9.29 -2.71
N LYS A 161 28.32 8.95 -1.49
CA LYS A 161 29.00 7.92 -0.70
C LYS A 161 28.30 6.56 -0.86
N GLU A 162 29.09 5.51 -1.04
CA GLU A 162 28.62 4.14 -0.81
C GLU A 162 28.45 3.93 0.70
N THR A 163 27.34 3.32 1.10
CA THR A 163 26.95 3.07 2.48
C THR A 163 26.67 1.59 2.70
N GLU A 164 26.60 1.15 3.96
CA GLU A 164 26.24 -0.23 4.28
C GLU A 164 24.90 -0.62 3.64
N GLY A 165 23.92 0.30 3.63
CA GLY A 165 22.64 0.12 2.98
C GLY A 165 22.72 0.04 1.46
N SER A 166 23.46 0.93 0.80
CA SER A 166 23.56 0.89 -0.67
C SER A 166 24.31 -0.36 -1.16
N GLU A 167 25.39 -0.75 -0.48
CA GLU A 167 26.13 -1.99 -0.78
C GLU A 167 25.23 -3.22 -0.58
N PHE A 168 24.44 -3.24 0.50
CA PHE A 168 23.49 -4.31 0.75
C PHE A 168 22.42 -4.41 -0.33
N LEU A 169 21.80 -3.29 -0.73
CA LEU A 169 20.82 -3.26 -1.83
C LEU A 169 21.44 -3.74 -3.14
N GLU A 170 22.67 -3.33 -3.45
CA GLU A 170 23.40 -3.82 -4.62
C GLU A 170 23.50 -5.36 -4.61
N THR A 171 23.78 -5.97 -3.45
CA THR A 171 23.81 -7.45 -3.34
C THR A 171 22.46 -8.09 -3.69
N LEU A 172 21.35 -7.51 -3.22
CA LEU A 172 20.00 -8.01 -3.50
C LEU A 172 19.65 -7.85 -4.99
N PHE A 173 20.04 -6.72 -5.58
CA PHE A 173 19.76 -6.42 -6.99
C PHE A 173 20.49 -7.39 -7.90
N LEU A 174 21.74 -7.75 -7.55
CA LEU A 174 22.58 -8.66 -8.33
C LEU A 174 22.39 -10.14 -8.03
N ASP A 175 21.65 -10.52 -6.97
CA ASP A 175 21.48 -11.94 -6.61
C ASP A 175 20.79 -12.78 -7.70
N ASN A 176 20.74 -14.11 -7.50
CA ASN A 176 20.18 -15.04 -8.47
C ASN A 176 18.71 -15.41 -8.22
N ASP A 177 18.03 -14.78 -7.26
CA ASP A 177 16.59 -14.93 -7.12
C ASP A 177 15.91 -14.08 -8.20
N SER A 178 15.17 -14.74 -9.09
CA SER A 178 14.52 -14.11 -10.25
C SER A 178 13.12 -13.60 -9.95
N ARG A 179 12.60 -13.80 -8.74
CA ARG A 179 11.33 -13.20 -8.33
C ARG A 179 11.47 -11.69 -8.29
N ASP A 180 10.35 -11.01 -8.49
CA ASP A 180 10.26 -9.58 -8.30
C ASP A 180 10.76 -9.20 -6.90
N LEU A 181 11.64 -8.20 -6.83
CA LEU A 181 12.02 -7.56 -5.58
C LEU A 181 11.33 -6.21 -5.52
N ILE A 182 10.32 -6.11 -4.65
CA ILE A 182 9.58 -4.88 -4.40
C ILE A 182 10.38 -4.02 -3.42
N VAL A 183 10.97 -2.94 -3.92
CA VAL A 183 11.66 -1.93 -3.10
C VAL A 183 10.62 -0.90 -2.66
N GLN A 184 10.16 -1.02 -1.42
CA GLN A 184 9.23 -0.06 -0.83
C GLN A 184 10.01 1.18 -0.40
N THR A 185 9.70 2.32 -1.01
CA THR A 185 10.36 3.59 -0.77
C THR A 185 9.44 4.49 0.05
N TRP A 186 9.62 4.46 1.37
CA TRP A 186 8.85 5.23 2.37
C TRP A 186 9.45 6.63 2.58
N GLY A 187 10.75 6.79 2.32
CA GLY A 187 11.44 8.07 2.28
C GLY A 187 11.92 8.46 0.88
N GLY A 188 13.15 8.99 0.79
CA GLY A 188 13.81 9.28 -0.48
C GLY A 188 14.32 8.02 -1.21
N THR A 189 14.49 8.13 -2.53
CA THR A 189 14.99 7.05 -3.38
C THR A 189 16.52 6.98 -3.44
N ASN A 190 17.22 7.86 -2.72
CA ASN A 190 18.67 8.05 -2.83
C ASN A 190 19.51 6.80 -2.51
N THR A 191 19.21 6.04 -1.45
CA THR A 191 19.98 4.81 -1.15
C THR A 191 19.83 3.76 -2.27
N THR A 192 18.61 3.58 -2.79
CA THR A 192 18.33 2.71 -3.95
C THR A 192 19.06 3.21 -5.19
N ALA A 193 19.02 4.51 -5.44
CA ALA A 193 19.68 5.14 -6.56
C ALA A 193 21.22 4.99 -6.47
N ARG A 194 21.79 5.09 -5.26
CA ARG A 194 23.22 4.86 -5.01
C ARG A 194 23.64 3.42 -5.32
N ALA A 195 22.84 2.44 -4.90
CA ALA A 195 23.09 1.03 -5.21
C ALA A 195 23.09 0.77 -6.73
N LEU A 196 22.09 1.31 -7.44
CA LEU A 196 22.01 1.25 -8.90
C LEU A 196 23.20 1.96 -9.58
N LYS A 197 23.66 3.08 -9.01
CA LYS A 197 24.84 3.82 -9.49
C LYS A 197 26.14 3.04 -9.30
N SER A 198 26.31 2.32 -8.19
CA SER A 198 27.48 1.44 -7.98
C SER A 198 27.50 0.31 -9.02
N ILE A 199 26.36 -0.33 -9.30
CA ILE A 199 26.24 -1.34 -10.36
C ILE A 199 26.59 -0.73 -11.73
N GLU A 200 26.05 0.45 -12.05
CA GLU A 200 26.37 1.14 -13.28
C GLU A 200 27.88 1.45 -13.39
N GLU A 201 28.48 2.04 -12.37
CA GLU A 201 29.90 2.40 -12.34
C GLU A 201 30.81 1.18 -12.49
N GLN A 202 30.43 0.04 -11.93
CA GLN A 202 31.18 -1.21 -12.04
C GLN A 202 31.09 -1.84 -13.42
N TYR A 203 29.91 -1.83 -14.05
CA TYR A 203 29.63 -2.70 -15.20
C TYR A 203 29.45 -1.98 -16.54
N LYS A 204 29.14 -0.68 -16.57
CA LYS A 204 28.73 0.04 -17.80
C LYS A 204 29.74 -0.01 -18.94
N ASP A 205 31.03 -0.05 -18.63
CA ASP A 205 32.12 -0.13 -19.62
C ASP A 205 32.62 -1.57 -19.87
N THR A 206 31.87 -2.57 -19.43
CA THR A 206 32.18 -4.00 -19.59
C THR A 206 31.27 -4.67 -20.61
N ALA A 207 31.66 -5.86 -21.08
CA ALA A 207 30.83 -6.66 -21.99
C ALA A 207 29.57 -7.25 -21.31
N GLU A 208 29.47 -7.19 -19.98
CA GLU A 208 28.38 -7.78 -19.19
C GLU A 208 27.22 -6.79 -18.95
N TRP A 209 27.42 -5.49 -19.25
CA TRP A 209 26.48 -4.42 -18.93
C TRP A 209 25.04 -4.70 -19.34
N ASP A 210 24.81 -5.03 -20.62
CA ASP A 210 23.45 -5.24 -21.14
C ASP A 210 22.74 -6.40 -20.41
N THR A 211 23.49 -7.44 -20.02
CA THR A 211 22.95 -8.60 -19.29
C THR A 211 22.61 -8.23 -17.85
N ILE A 212 23.52 -7.52 -17.16
CA ILE A 212 23.33 -7.10 -15.77
C ILE A 212 22.21 -6.08 -15.66
N ARG A 213 22.22 -5.06 -16.53
CA ARG A 213 21.18 -4.04 -16.56
C ARG A 213 19.80 -4.67 -16.78
N LYS A 214 19.68 -5.57 -17.75
CA LYS A 214 18.43 -6.30 -17.99
C LYS A 214 18.00 -7.13 -16.77
N LYS A 215 18.93 -7.89 -16.18
CA LYS A 215 18.65 -8.71 -14.99
C LYS A 215 18.11 -7.88 -13.83
N VAL A 216 18.74 -6.72 -13.55
CA VAL A 216 18.31 -5.82 -12.48
C VAL A 216 16.96 -5.19 -12.84
N SER A 217 16.80 -4.64 -14.04
CA SER A 217 15.54 -4.01 -14.47
C SER A 217 14.35 -4.95 -14.49
N ASP A 218 14.53 -6.20 -14.93
CA ASP A 218 13.46 -7.21 -14.94
C ASP A 218 13.05 -7.57 -13.51
N LYS A 219 13.98 -7.61 -12.56
CA LYS A 219 13.74 -8.01 -11.17
C LYS A 219 13.09 -6.92 -10.34
N LEU A 220 13.51 -5.66 -10.49
CA LEU A 220 13.11 -4.59 -9.58
C LEU A 220 11.72 -4.03 -9.91
N VAL A 221 10.96 -3.82 -8.85
CA VAL A 221 9.77 -2.96 -8.83
C VAL A 221 9.97 -1.94 -7.72
N LEU A 222 9.98 -0.64 -8.05
CA LEU A 222 10.02 0.40 -7.03
C LEU A 222 8.58 0.80 -6.68
N TYR A 223 8.18 0.59 -5.43
CA TYR A 223 6.95 1.15 -4.89
C TYR A 223 7.31 2.47 -4.20
N ILE A 224 6.99 3.60 -4.82
CA ILE A 224 7.37 4.93 -4.36
C ILE A 224 6.18 5.57 -3.67
N ILE A 225 6.29 5.82 -2.36
CA ILE A 225 5.34 6.59 -1.55
C ILE A 225 5.75 8.05 -1.57
N LEU A 226 5.03 8.88 -2.34
CA LEU A 226 5.40 10.26 -2.65
C LEU A 226 6.82 10.42 -3.25
N ASP A 227 7.02 11.40 -4.12
CA ASP A 227 8.38 11.74 -4.58
C ASP A 227 9.07 12.59 -3.50
N GLN A 228 9.78 11.96 -2.57
CA GLN A 228 10.36 12.62 -1.37
C GLN A 228 11.84 12.98 -1.49
N ASP A 229 12.44 12.75 -2.66
CA ASP A 229 13.69 13.37 -3.12
C ASP A 229 13.74 13.39 -4.66
N ASP A 230 14.79 13.99 -5.20
CA ASP A 230 14.97 14.11 -6.64
C ASP A 230 15.71 12.90 -7.27
N SER A 231 16.17 11.92 -6.48
CA SER A 231 17.05 10.84 -6.96
C SER A 231 16.39 9.93 -8.01
N TYR A 232 15.08 9.67 -7.90
CA TYR A 232 14.34 8.94 -8.92
C TYR A 232 14.30 9.72 -10.24
N ASN A 233 13.82 10.97 -10.18
CA ASN A 233 13.63 11.82 -11.35
C ASN A 233 14.96 12.22 -12.00
N GLU A 234 16.00 12.43 -11.19
CA GLU A 234 17.30 12.90 -11.67
C GLU A 234 18.23 11.79 -12.15
N TYR A 235 18.13 10.59 -11.55
CA TYR A 235 19.02 9.48 -11.85
C TYR A 235 18.28 8.20 -12.29
N ILE A 236 17.41 7.61 -11.46
CA ILE A 236 16.84 6.27 -11.74
C ILE A 236 16.06 6.27 -13.06
N ALA A 237 15.10 7.17 -13.22
CA ALA A 237 14.24 7.24 -14.41
C ALA A 237 15.04 7.49 -15.71
N LYS A 238 16.24 8.10 -15.62
CA LYS A 238 17.08 8.40 -16.78
C LYS A 238 18.03 7.27 -17.15
N ASN A 239 18.61 6.60 -16.16
CA ASN A 239 19.67 5.61 -16.37
C ASN A 239 19.14 4.16 -16.35
N TRP A 240 18.00 3.94 -15.67
CA TRP A 240 17.35 2.64 -15.49
C TRP A 240 15.86 2.67 -15.91
N PRO A 241 15.53 3.12 -17.14
CA PRO A 241 14.15 3.35 -17.58
C PRO A 241 13.29 2.08 -17.67
N ASP A 242 13.91 0.90 -17.61
CA ASP A 242 13.22 -0.39 -17.77
C ASP A 242 12.75 -0.98 -16.43
N ILE A 243 13.11 -0.36 -15.29
CA ILE A 243 12.60 -0.73 -13.95
C ILE A 243 11.11 -0.39 -13.86
N ARG A 244 10.33 -1.31 -13.29
CA ARG A 244 8.89 -1.10 -13.05
C ARG A 244 8.67 -0.22 -11.83
N ILE A 245 7.68 0.66 -11.90
CA ILE A 245 7.37 1.67 -10.88
C ILE A 245 5.88 1.61 -10.54
N LEU A 246 5.59 1.43 -9.26
CA LEU A 246 4.29 1.70 -8.64
C LEU A 246 4.43 3.02 -7.89
N ASN A 247 3.76 4.08 -8.34
CA ASN A 247 3.89 5.39 -7.74
C ASN A 247 2.59 5.78 -7.03
N ASP A 248 2.66 5.79 -5.70
CA ASP A 248 1.59 6.21 -4.82
C ASP A 248 1.73 7.71 -4.53
N GLN A 249 0.81 8.49 -5.10
CA GLN A 249 0.82 9.94 -4.96
C GLN A 249 -0.28 10.44 -4.02
N SER A 250 -1.52 10.00 -4.22
CA SER A 250 -2.67 10.57 -3.53
C SER A 250 -3.14 9.70 -2.37
N ASN A 251 -3.09 8.37 -2.49
CA ASN A 251 -3.58 7.47 -1.44
C ASN A 251 -2.77 7.58 -0.13
N PHE A 252 -1.45 7.83 -0.20
CA PHE A 252 -0.62 8.16 0.97
C PHE A 252 -1.36 9.06 1.98
N TRP A 253 -1.94 10.17 1.51
CA TRP A 253 -2.57 11.16 2.38
C TRP A 253 -3.72 10.57 3.19
N HIS A 254 -4.40 9.56 2.66
CA HIS A 254 -5.68 9.08 3.16
C HIS A 254 -5.55 8.02 4.24
N PHE A 255 -4.45 7.26 4.27
CA PHE A 255 -4.04 6.48 5.46
C PHE A 255 -2.94 7.19 6.26
N ALA A 256 -2.80 8.51 6.06
CA ALA A 256 -1.93 9.38 6.80
C ALA A 256 -2.71 10.48 7.53
N TYR A 257 -2.78 11.67 6.93
CA TYR A 257 -3.24 12.88 7.61
C TYR A 257 -4.63 13.36 7.16
N ALA A 258 -5.14 12.81 6.07
CA ALA A 258 -6.42 13.18 5.46
C ALA A 258 -7.56 12.23 5.83
N TRP A 259 -7.33 11.20 6.65
CA TRP A 259 -8.36 10.19 6.95
C TRP A 259 -9.64 10.81 7.52
N LYS A 260 -9.54 11.79 8.43
CA LYS A 260 -10.69 12.55 8.98
C LYS A 260 -11.50 13.36 7.95
N MET A 261 -11.11 13.37 6.66
CA MET A 261 -11.89 13.99 5.56
C MET A 261 -13.00 13.08 5.01
N HIS A 262 -12.96 11.78 5.31
CA HIS A 262 -13.87 10.80 4.74
C HIS A 262 -15.14 10.61 5.58
N ALA A 263 -16.05 9.81 5.03
CA ALA A 263 -17.25 9.37 5.74
C ALA A 263 -16.87 8.53 6.98
N GLU A 264 -17.74 8.48 7.97
CA GLU A 264 -17.47 7.73 9.21
C GLU A 264 -17.43 6.22 8.94
N GLU A 265 -18.20 5.79 7.95
CA GLU A 265 -18.35 4.39 7.51
C GLU A 265 -17.06 3.75 6.98
N VAL A 266 -16.04 4.55 6.66
CA VAL A 266 -14.72 4.08 6.17
C VAL A 266 -13.57 4.47 7.12
N ASN A 267 -13.88 4.99 8.31
CA ASN A 267 -12.89 5.53 9.25
C ASN A 267 -13.12 5.09 10.70
N SER A 268 -14.14 4.28 10.96
CA SER A 268 -14.69 4.09 12.30
C SER A 268 -13.66 3.53 13.30
N LYS A 269 -12.66 2.81 12.78
CA LYS A 269 -11.59 2.15 13.55
C LYS A 269 -10.28 2.93 13.62
N LEU A 270 -10.27 4.18 13.17
CA LEU A 270 -9.13 5.09 13.31
C LEU A 270 -9.29 6.06 14.49
N HIS A 271 -10.45 6.07 15.14
CA HIS A 271 -10.73 6.93 16.30
C HIS A 271 -10.13 6.39 17.61
N GLY A 272 -9.81 7.31 18.52
CA GLY A 272 -9.06 7.02 19.73
C GLY A 272 -9.69 5.97 20.65
N ASP A 273 -11.01 5.95 20.82
CA ASP A 273 -11.67 4.95 21.67
C ASP A 273 -11.46 3.52 21.13
N TRP A 274 -11.47 3.35 19.80
CA TRP A 274 -11.20 2.06 19.16
C TRP A 274 -9.71 1.72 19.24
N MET A 275 -8.82 2.68 18.92
CA MET A 275 -7.37 2.48 18.98
C MET A 275 -6.90 2.10 20.39
N VAL A 276 -7.41 2.77 21.44
CA VAL A 276 -7.07 2.43 22.83
C VAL A 276 -7.45 1.01 23.16
N LYS A 277 -8.66 0.60 22.79
CA LYS A 277 -9.18 -0.72 23.14
C LYS A 277 -8.41 -1.85 22.45
N ASN A 278 -8.11 -1.68 21.16
CA ASN A 278 -7.70 -2.80 20.32
C ASN A 278 -6.22 -2.78 19.91
N ILE A 279 -5.52 -1.65 20.07
CA ILE A 279 -4.13 -1.47 19.60
C ILE A 279 -3.18 -1.00 20.71
N LEU A 280 -3.60 -0.02 21.53
CA LEU A 280 -2.68 0.71 22.41
C LEU A 280 -2.57 0.18 23.85
N ASP A 281 -3.49 -0.69 24.29
CA ASP A 281 -3.55 -1.16 25.68
C ASP A 281 -3.41 -2.68 25.78
N GLY A 282 -2.28 -3.14 26.33
CA GLY A 282 -2.11 -4.53 26.73
C GLY A 282 -1.55 -5.49 25.67
N HIS A 283 -1.04 -4.99 24.53
CA HIS A 283 -0.55 -5.79 23.40
C HIS A 283 0.97 -5.95 23.34
N GLY A 284 1.65 -5.80 24.47
CA GLY A 284 3.08 -6.02 24.60
C GLY A 284 3.95 -4.85 24.12
N LYS A 285 5.26 -5.00 24.31
CA LYS A 285 6.21 -3.89 24.22
C LYS A 285 6.32 -3.27 22.83
N LEU A 286 6.17 -4.06 21.77
CA LEU A 286 6.20 -3.51 20.41
C LEU A 286 5.01 -2.56 20.19
N MET A 287 3.83 -2.94 20.66
CA MET A 287 2.63 -2.11 20.57
C MET A 287 2.65 -0.92 21.54
N ASP A 288 3.32 -1.06 22.69
CA ASP A 288 3.60 0.09 23.59
C ASP A 288 4.42 1.19 22.90
N MET A 289 5.14 0.87 21.80
CA MET A 289 5.89 1.85 21.00
C MET A 289 5.03 2.54 19.94
N TYR A 290 3.86 2.00 19.60
CA TYR A 290 2.98 2.56 18.57
C TYR A 290 2.45 3.95 19.00
N ALA A 291 2.69 4.97 18.19
CA ALA A 291 2.36 6.35 18.52
C ALA A 291 0.93 6.71 18.07
N SER A 292 0.20 7.42 18.94
CA SER A 292 -1.14 7.95 18.65
C SER A 292 -1.28 9.42 19.08
N MET A 293 -2.30 10.11 18.59
CA MET A 293 -2.48 11.55 18.77
C MET A 293 -2.56 11.93 20.25
N GLY A 294 -1.63 12.75 20.75
CA GLY A 294 -1.62 13.24 22.12
C GLY A 294 -1.44 12.17 23.21
N ASP A 295 -0.83 11.02 22.88
CA ASP A 295 -0.59 9.92 23.82
C ASP A 295 0.53 10.16 24.83
N GLY A 296 1.30 11.25 24.66
CA GLY A 296 2.42 11.63 25.48
C GLY A 296 3.77 11.10 25.02
N LYS A 297 3.84 10.32 23.93
CA LYS A 297 5.09 9.83 23.35
C LYS A 297 5.77 10.99 22.61
N MET A 298 6.97 11.34 23.08
CA MET A 298 7.79 12.41 22.51
C MET A 298 8.95 11.79 21.75
N ILE A 299 9.22 12.30 20.55
CA ILE A 299 10.26 11.77 19.67
C ILE A 299 11.47 12.72 19.73
N GLU A 300 12.63 12.20 20.13
CA GLU A 300 13.86 13.00 20.17
C GLU A 300 14.27 13.41 18.75
N GLY A 301 14.74 14.65 18.57
CA GLY A 301 15.16 15.17 17.26
C GLY A 301 14.04 15.78 16.42
N GLU A 302 12.78 15.44 16.72
CA GLU A 302 11.60 15.96 16.04
C GLU A 302 11.26 17.40 16.49
N LEU A 303 10.73 18.20 15.55
CA LEU A 303 10.31 19.58 15.77
C LEU A 303 9.14 19.67 16.75
N ALA A 304 9.12 20.71 17.59
CA ALA A 304 8.12 20.87 18.63
C ALA A 304 6.69 20.91 18.08
N GLU A 305 6.51 21.51 16.91
CA GLU A 305 5.26 21.58 16.16
C GLU A 305 4.83 20.25 15.52
N GLU A 306 5.75 19.29 15.37
CA GLU A 306 5.50 17.95 14.83
C GLU A 306 5.45 16.86 15.92
N GLN A 307 5.52 17.25 17.21
CA GLN A 307 5.38 16.32 18.35
C GLN A 307 3.91 15.89 18.53
N ARG A 308 3.46 14.94 17.72
CA ARG A 308 2.06 14.49 17.67
C ARG A 308 1.54 13.89 18.96
N GLY A 309 2.41 13.27 19.77
CA GLY A 309 2.06 12.80 21.12
C GLY A 309 1.85 13.92 22.14
N SER A 310 2.14 15.18 21.80
CA SER A 310 2.05 16.30 22.75
C SER A 310 0.63 16.88 22.90
N ALA A 311 0.32 17.38 24.10
CA ALA A 311 -0.92 18.11 24.35
C ALA A 311 -0.99 19.44 23.56
N GLU A 312 0.15 20.06 23.24
CA GLU A 312 0.18 21.29 22.44
C GLU A 312 -0.16 21.02 20.98
N TYR A 313 0.28 19.87 20.42
CA TYR A 313 -0.11 19.45 19.07
C TYR A 313 -1.63 19.27 18.96
N LEU A 314 -2.26 18.52 19.89
CA LEU A 314 -3.71 18.35 19.93
C LEU A 314 -4.45 19.70 20.03
N LYS A 315 -3.94 20.61 20.85
CA LYS A 315 -4.53 21.95 21.01
C LYS A 315 -4.47 22.76 19.71
N ASN A 316 -3.41 22.59 18.91
CA ASN A 316 -3.25 23.26 17.62
C ASN A 316 -3.97 22.54 16.47
N ASN A 317 -4.33 21.26 16.66
CA ASN A 317 -5.02 20.42 15.69
C ASN A 317 -6.34 19.87 16.26
N PRO A 318 -7.36 20.72 16.49
CA PRO A 318 -8.60 20.35 17.18
C PRO A 318 -9.52 19.42 16.37
N GLN A 319 -9.12 18.99 15.18
CA GLN A 319 -9.79 17.96 14.40
C GLN A 319 -9.49 16.53 14.89
N TYR A 320 -8.43 16.37 15.68
CA TYR A 320 -8.06 15.09 16.29
C TYR A 320 -8.47 15.07 17.75
N ASP A 321 -8.99 13.91 18.16
CA ASP A 321 -9.19 13.57 19.55
C ASP A 321 -7.95 12.84 20.09
N LYS A 322 -7.84 12.76 21.42
CA LYS A 322 -6.73 12.04 22.05
C LYS A 322 -6.81 10.55 21.70
N TYR A 323 -5.66 9.96 21.39
CA TYR A 323 -5.43 8.58 20.97
C TYR A 323 -5.92 8.23 19.58
N ASP A 324 -6.44 9.20 18.82
CA ASP A 324 -6.70 9.01 17.39
C ASP A 324 -5.45 8.48 16.69
N PHE A 325 -5.69 7.69 15.64
CA PHE A 325 -4.66 7.26 14.70
C PHE A 325 -3.86 8.47 14.17
N ILE A 326 -2.54 8.33 14.14
CA ILE A 326 -1.64 9.39 13.65
C ILE A 326 -1.59 9.39 12.12
N SER A 327 -1.04 8.31 11.57
CA SER A 327 -0.67 8.10 10.18
C SER A 327 0.14 6.80 10.08
N GLU A 328 -0.04 6.10 8.98
CA GLU A 328 0.80 5.01 8.47
C GLU A 328 0.82 5.11 6.93
N GLY A 329 1.10 6.30 6.41
CA GLY A 329 1.00 6.60 4.98
C GLY A 329 1.80 5.67 4.07
N ASP A 330 2.83 5.02 4.61
CA ASP A 330 3.69 4.07 3.90
C ASP A 330 3.15 2.64 3.87
N SER A 331 2.31 2.27 4.85
CA SER A 331 1.76 0.92 4.98
C SER A 331 0.99 0.40 3.76
N PRO A 332 0.28 1.23 2.97
CA PRO A 332 -0.29 0.80 1.69
C PRO A 332 0.69 0.06 0.77
N SER A 333 2.00 0.37 0.83
CA SER A 333 3.01 -0.30 0.01
C SER A 333 3.24 -1.77 0.36
N PHE A 334 3.06 -2.18 1.63
CA PHE A 334 3.07 -3.59 1.98
C PHE A 334 1.68 -4.20 2.03
N PHE A 335 0.61 -3.41 2.25
CA PHE A 335 -0.76 -3.90 2.08
C PHE A 335 -1.02 -4.41 0.66
N TYR A 336 -0.37 -3.81 -0.34
CA TYR A 336 -0.36 -4.28 -1.72
C TYR A 336 0.19 -5.71 -1.88
N LEU A 337 1.04 -6.17 -0.95
CA LEU A 337 1.72 -7.47 -1.00
C LEU A 337 1.00 -8.57 -0.21
N ILE A 338 -0.03 -8.23 0.55
CA ILE A 338 -0.79 -9.20 1.35
C ILE A 338 -1.70 -10.00 0.41
N ASP A 339 -1.53 -11.33 0.39
CA ASP A 339 -2.43 -12.22 -0.34
C ASP A 339 -3.68 -12.52 0.48
N ASN A 340 -4.66 -11.63 0.36
CA ASN A 340 -6.00 -11.80 0.91
C ASN A 340 -7.02 -12.26 -0.16
N GLY A 341 -6.54 -12.76 -1.30
CA GLY A 341 -7.37 -13.21 -2.42
C GLY A 341 -7.95 -12.11 -3.32
N LEU A 342 -7.60 -10.83 -3.07
CA LEU A 342 -7.92 -9.72 -3.99
C LEU A 342 -7.02 -9.65 -5.22
N ARG A 343 -5.93 -10.45 -5.27
CA ARG A 343 -5.02 -10.63 -6.41
C ARG A 343 -4.28 -9.36 -6.84
N SER A 344 -4.03 -8.42 -5.93
CA SER A 344 -3.41 -7.11 -6.25
C SER A 344 -2.00 -7.22 -6.84
N MET A 345 -1.24 -8.24 -6.43
CA MET A 345 0.11 -8.49 -6.96
C MET A 345 0.13 -9.05 -8.39
N GLU A 346 -0.98 -9.60 -8.89
CA GLU A 346 -1.04 -10.14 -10.25
C GLU A 346 -1.11 -9.02 -11.30
N ASP A 347 -1.88 -7.97 -11.00
CA ASP A 347 -1.96 -6.76 -11.82
C ASP A 347 -2.31 -5.55 -10.93
N PRO A 348 -1.51 -4.47 -10.95
CA PRO A 348 -1.78 -3.27 -10.15
C PRO A 348 -3.16 -2.63 -10.39
N SER A 349 -3.77 -2.88 -11.55
CA SER A 349 -5.10 -2.37 -11.91
C SER A 349 -6.25 -3.13 -11.24
N TYR A 350 -6.00 -4.32 -10.67
CA TYR A 350 -7.02 -5.07 -9.93
C TYR A 350 -7.34 -4.38 -8.61
N GLY A 351 -6.31 -3.85 -7.94
CA GLY A 351 -6.42 -3.18 -6.65
C GLY A 351 -6.66 -4.13 -5.48
N GLY A 352 -6.56 -3.59 -4.28
CA GLY A 352 -6.80 -4.27 -3.01
C GLY A 352 -6.42 -3.36 -1.86
N TRP A 353 -5.96 -3.92 -0.73
CA TRP A 353 -5.68 -3.12 0.47
C TRP A 353 -4.62 -2.01 0.28
N GLY A 354 -3.73 -2.15 -0.71
CA GLY A 354 -2.78 -1.08 -1.10
C GLY A 354 -3.35 -0.01 -2.04
N GLY A 355 -4.65 -0.04 -2.35
CA GLY A 355 -5.27 0.80 -3.38
C GLY A 355 -5.25 0.16 -4.78
N ARG A 356 -5.60 0.94 -5.79
CA ARG A 356 -5.67 0.51 -7.20
C ARG A 356 -4.89 1.46 -8.11
N PHE A 357 -4.20 0.92 -9.09
CA PHE A 357 -3.29 1.70 -9.95
C PHE A 357 -3.74 1.70 -11.41
N GLY A 358 -3.72 2.88 -12.03
CA GLY A 358 -3.85 3.07 -13.46
C GLY A 358 -2.51 2.93 -14.18
N VAL A 359 -2.58 2.42 -15.40
CA VAL A 359 -1.44 2.34 -16.32
C VAL A 359 -1.13 3.73 -16.86
N VAL A 360 0.10 4.23 -16.63
CA VAL A 360 0.61 5.44 -17.29
C VAL A 360 1.38 5.06 -18.56
N ASN A 361 2.20 4.02 -18.46
CA ASN A 361 2.89 3.34 -19.56
C ASN A 361 3.26 1.91 -19.14
N ASP A 362 4.02 1.19 -19.95
CA ASP A 362 4.40 -0.21 -19.74
C ASP A 362 5.28 -0.47 -18.50
N LYS A 363 5.84 0.58 -17.89
CA LYS A 363 6.69 0.52 -16.70
C LYS A 363 6.18 1.32 -15.51
N LEU A 364 5.24 2.25 -15.71
CA LEU A 364 4.77 3.17 -14.67
C LEU A 364 3.28 3.01 -14.45
N PHE A 365 2.94 2.71 -13.20
CA PHE A 365 1.59 2.67 -12.68
C PHE A 365 1.42 3.77 -11.62
N ARG A 366 0.24 4.39 -11.57
CA ARG A 366 -0.09 5.45 -10.60
C ARG A 366 -1.46 5.23 -10.01
N ASN A 367 -1.63 5.50 -8.73
CA ASN A 367 -2.91 5.40 -8.02
C ASN A 367 -3.86 6.58 -8.28
N ASN A 368 -4.08 6.90 -9.56
CA ASN A 368 -4.92 8.01 -10.00
C ASN A 368 -6.25 7.57 -10.62
N VAL A 369 -6.54 6.27 -10.61
CA VAL A 369 -7.84 5.72 -11.01
C VAL A 369 -8.87 6.01 -9.93
N LEU A 370 -10.15 6.06 -10.33
CA LEU A 370 -11.24 6.43 -9.43
C LEU A 370 -12.13 5.21 -9.17
N ASP A 371 -12.46 5.00 -7.89
CA ASP A 371 -13.50 4.07 -7.48
C ASP A 371 -14.76 4.85 -7.10
N TYR A 372 -15.94 4.24 -7.26
CA TYR A 372 -17.20 4.90 -6.92
C TYR A 372 -17.47 4.74 -5.42
N ASP A 373 -17.41 5.86 -4.69
CA ASP A 373 -17.73 5.88 -3.27
C ASP A 373 -19.27 5.89 -3.08
N PRO A 374 -19.86 4.83 -2.49
CA PRO A 374 -21.30 4.74 -2.27
C PRO A 374 -21.82 5.73 -1.21
N TYR A 375 -20.96 6.23 -0.32
CA TYR A 375 -21.32 7.16 0.75
C TYR A 375 -21.39 8.60 0.24
N THR A 376 -20.43 9.02 -0.58
CA THR A 376 -20.44 10.36 -1.20
C THR A 376 -21.17 10.40 -2.55
N LYS A 377 -21.41 9.24 -3.18
CA LYS A 377 -22.07 9.06 -4.48
C LYS A 377 -21.34 9.74 -5.63
N ARG A 378 -20.01 9.66 -5.62
CA ARG A 378 -19.14 10.17 -6.68
C ARG A 378 -17.92 9.26 -6.82
N TYR A 379 -17.19 9.43 -7.90
CA TYR A 379 -15.92 8.74 -8.11
C TYR A 379 -14.80 9.49 -7.41
N GLU A 380 -13.96 8.76 -6.66
CA GLU A 380 -12.87 9.26 -5.83
C GLU A 380 -11.65 8.33 -5.96
N ALA A 381 -10.44 8.87 -6.09
CA ALA A 381 -9.23 8.04 -6.15
C ALA A 381 -8.95 7.37 -4.80
N GLU A 382 -9.17 8.13 -3.72
CA GLU A 382 -8.97 7.70 -2.34
C GLU A 382 -9.86 6.52 -1.93
N TYR A 383 -11.03 6.36 -2.56
CA TYR A 383 -11.93 5.24 -2.28
C TYR A 383 -11.33 3.88 -2.63
N SER A 384 -10.39 3.83 -3.59
CA SER A 384 -9.66 2.60 -3.92
C SER A 384 -8.87 2.05 -2.73
N LEU A 385 -8.49 2.91 -1.78
CA LEU A 385 -7.78 2.56 -0.55
C LEU A 385 -8.71 2.55 0.67
N MET A 386 -9.43 3.64 0.95
CA MET A 386 -10.15 3.80 2.23
C MET A 386 -11.28 2.80 2.45
N ARG A 387 -11.81 2.20 1.37
CA ARG A 387 -12.84 1.15 1.47
C ARG A 387 -12.38 -0.07 2.29
N TRP A 388 -11.07 -0.24 2.47
CA TRP A 388 -10.46 -1.36 3.19
C TRP A 388 -10.04 -1.02 4.62
N PHE A 389 -10.15 0.23 5.06
CA PHE A 389 -9.59 0.66 6.35
C PHE A 389 -10.13 -0.13 7.52
N ASP A 390 -11.43 -0.37 7.57
CA ASP A 390 -12.03 -1.10 8.67
C ASP A 390 -11.58 -2.58 8.68
N ASP A 391 -11.39 -3.19 7.52
CA ASP A 391 -10.92 -4.58 7.39
C ASP A 391 -9.43 -4.69 7.77
N VAL A 392 -8.61 -3.73 7.31
CA VAL A 392 -7.19 -3.59 7.65
C VAL A 392 -6.99 -3.33 9.15
N GLN A 393 -7.87 -2.55 9.79
CA GLN A 393 -7.79 -2.27 11.21
C GLN A 393 -8.19 -3.49 12.06
N ASP A 394 -9.22 -4.22 11.69
CA ASP A 394 -9.60 -5.46 12.38
C ASP A 394 -8.49 -6.51 12.32
N ASP A 395 -7.88 -6.69 11.15
CA ASP A 395 -6.74 -7.60 10.98
C ASP A 395 -5.54 -7.17 11.85
N PHE A 396 -5.28 -5.86 11.92
CA PHE A 396 -4.22 -5.33 12.79
C PHE A 396 -4.50 -5.59 14.27
N ALA A 397 -5.76 -5.46 14.71
CA ALA A 397 -6.15 -5.76 16.09
C ALA A 397 -6.00 -7.24 16.43
N ALA A 398 -6.40 -8.16 15.54
CA ALA A 398 -6.18 -9.59 15.75
C ALA A 398 -4.69 -9.93 15.87
N ARG A 399 -3.84 -9.33 15.02
CA ARG A 399 -2.38 -9.52 15.11
C ARG A 399 -1.77 -8.86 16.34
N ALA A 400 -2.36 -7.78 16.86
CA ALA A 400 -1.97 -7.23 18.15
C ALA A 400 -2.28 -8.24 19.26
N ASP A 401 -3.42 -8.94 19.21
CA ASP A 401 -3.75 -10.02 20.16
C ASP A 401 -2.77 -11.19 20.06
N TRP A 402 -2.34 -11.56 18.85
CA TRP A 402 -1.30 -12.60 18.63
C TRP A 402 0.02 -12.26 19.32
N ALA A 403 0.32 -10.99 19.55
CA ALA A 403 1.55 -10.58 20.23
C ALA A 403 1.57 -11.04 21.70
N VAL A 404 0.41 -11.23 22.32
CA VAL A 404 0.28 -11.55 23.75
C VAL A 404 -0.41 -12.89 24.03
N ALA A 405 -1.13 -13.46 23.06
CA ALA A 405 -1.71 -14.79 23.16
C ALA A 405 -0.61 -15.88 23.09
N ASP A 406 -0.55 -16.74 24.11
CA ASP A 406 0.48 -17.78 24.20
C ASP A 406 0.02 -19.15 23.67
N THR A 407 -1.18 -19.22 23.09
CA THR A 407 -1.80 -20.38 22.45
C THR A 407 -2.56 -19.94 21.21
N TYR A 408 -2.63 -20.80 20.18
CA TYR A 408 -3.38 -20.53 18.96
C TYR A 408 -4.82 -20.11 19.28
N GLU A 409 -5.53 -20.90 20.10
CA GLU A 409 -6.92 -20.66 20.48
C GLU A 409 -7.15 -19.40 21.35
N GLY A 410 -6.09 -18.66 21.67
CA GLY A 410 -6.14 -17.43 22.46
C GLY A 410 -6.46 -16.17 21.65
N ALA A 411 -6.50 -16.27 20.32
CA ALA A 411 -6.82 -15.16 19.42
C ALA A 411 -7.49 -15.68 18.14
N ASN A 412 -8.17 -14.79 17.40
CA ASN A 412 -8.84 -15.10 16.14
C ASN A 412 -7.85 -15.12 14.96
N HIS A 413 -8.14 -15.87 13.89
CA HIS A 413 -7.36 -15.93 12.65
C HIS A 413 -8.26 -15.85 11.42
N ASN A 414 -7.71 -15.33 10.32
CA ASN A 414 -8.51 -15.12 9.12
C ASN A 414 -9.16 -16.41 8.62
N PRO A 415 -10.41 -16.33 8.16
CA PRO A 415 -11.00 -17.41 7.40
C PRO A 415 -10.28 -17.58 6.04
N SER A 416 -10.62 -18.63 5.32
CA SER A 416 -10.14 -18.90 3.96
C SER A 416 -11.31 -19.12 3.02
N LEU A 417 -11.11 -18.85 1.73
CA LEU A 417 -12.15 -18.92 0.72
C LEU A 417 -11.64 -19.54 -0.57
N THR A 418 -12.45 -20.41 -1.20
CA THR A 418 -12.15 -20.95 -2.54
C THR A 418 -13.37 -20.87 -3.44
N ILE A 419 -13.15 -20.75 -4.76
CA ILE A 419 -14.24 -20.79 -5.77
C ILE A 419 -14.16 -22.08 -6.59
N LYS A 420 -15.26 -22.84 -6.63
CA LYS A 420 -15.30 -24.16 -7.30
C LYS A 420 -14.99 -24.11 -8.79
N GLU A 421 -15.46 -23.06 -9.46
CA GLU A 421 -15.35 -22.90 -10.90
C GLU A 421 -13.93 -22.50 -11.33
N GLY A 422 -13.09 -22.05 -10.39
CA GLY A 422 -11.79 -21.45 -10.66
C GLY A 422 -11.86 -19.91 -10.68
N LEU A 423 -10.68 -19.29 -10.80
CA LEU A 423 -10.52 -17.84 -10.66
C LEU A 423 -10.47 -17.08 -11.99
N ASP A 424 -10.16 -17.76 -13.09
CA ASP A 424 -10.08 -17.17 -14.42
C ASP A 424 -11.00 -17.93 -15.36
N LEU A 425 -12.12 -17.30 -15.71
CA LEU A 425 -13.21 -17.91 -16.46
C LEU A 425 -13.35 -17.25 -17.84
N SER A 426 -13.95 -18.02 -18.75
CA SER A 426 -13.95 -17.69 -20.17
C SER A 426 -15.37 -17.85 -20.71
N VAL A 427 -16.10 -16.74 -20.82
CA VAL A 427 -17.58 -16.67 -20.92
C VAL A 427 -18.06 -16.03 -22.23
N SER A 428 -19.35 -16.13 -22.51
CA SER A 428 -20.00 -15.55 -23.70
C SER A 428 -20.97 -14.43 -23.34
N PRO A 429 -21.21 -13.44 -24.21
CA PRO A 429 -22.28 -12.45 -24.01
C PRO A 429 -23.65 -13.14 -23.83
N GLY A 430 -24.44 -12.69 -22.86
CA GLY A 430 -25.74 -13.25 -22.51
C GLY A 430 -25.71 -14.58 -21.75
N GLU A 431 -24.51 -15.10 -21.43
CA GLU A 431 -24.35 -16.32 -20.63
C GLU A 431 -24.78 -16.08 -19.17
N GLU A 432 -25.56 -17.02 -18.62
CA GLU A 432 -25.84 -17.05 -17.18
C GLU A 432 -24.73 -17.85 -16.49
N VAL A 433 -24.05 -17.21 -15.54
CA VAL A 433 -22.92 -17.76 -14.80
C VAL A 433 -23.34 -17.95 -13.35
N THR A 434 -22.96 -19.09 -12.76
CA THR A 434 -23.10 -19.35 -11.32
C THR A 434 -21.75 -19.70 -10.73
N LEU A 435 -21.36 -19.02 -9.65
CA LEU A 435 -20.12 -19.25 -8.92
C LEU A 435 -20.46 -19.75 -7.51
N HIS A 436 -19.65 -20.66 -6.98
CA HIS A 436 -19.81 -21.24 -5.65
C HIS A 436 -18.57 -21.00 -4.80
N ALA A 437 -18.75 -20.34 -3.66
CA ALA A 437 -17.74 -20.11 -2.65
C ALA A 437 -17.78 -21.23 -1.59
N GLU A 438 -16.62 -21.72 -1.21
CA GLU A 438 -16.44 -22.61 -0.06
C GLU A 438 -15.48 -21.95 0.93
N GLY A 439 -16.03 -21.46 2.04
CA GLY A 439 -15.27 -20.85 3.12
C GLY A 439 -14.95 -21.85 4.23
N THR A 440 -13.79 -21.70 4.85
CA THR A 440 -13.43 -22.41 6.08
C THR A 440 -12.76 -21.49 7.09
N ASP A 441 -13.15 -21.65 8.35
CA ASP A 441 -12.61 -20.89 9.47
C ASP A 441 -11.72 -21.80 10.33
N PRO A 442 -10.48 -21.41 10.65
CA PRO A 442 -9.57 -22.25 11.43
C PRO A 442 -9.93 -22.31 12.93
N ASP A 443 -10.62 -21.30 13.46
CA ASP A 443 -11.03 -21.19 14.87
C ASP A 443 -12.40 -21.86 15.12
N GLY A 444 -13.13 -22.15 14.04
CA GLY A 444 -14.44 -22.79 14.06
C GLY A 444 -15.59 -21.80 14.14
N ASP A 445 -15.32 -20.53 13.84
CA ASP A 445 -16.28 -19.45 13.80
C ASP A 445 -17.21 -19.57 12.58
N GLN A 446 -18.34 -18.89 12.66
CA GLN A 446 -19.39 -18.97 11.67
C GLN A 446 -19.16 -17.94 10.56
N LEU A 447 -19.23 -18.39 9.31
CA LEU A 447 -18.96 -17.54 8.15
C LEU A 447 -20.22 -16.90 7.58
N THR A 448 -20.12 -15.60 7.29
CA THR A 448 -21.07 -14.87 6.47
C THR A 448 -20.48 -14.63 5.08
N TYR A 449 -21.25 -14.89 4.03
CA TYR A 449 -20.82 -14.76 2.63
C TYR A 449 -21.36 -13.49 2.02
N THR A 450 -20.52 -12.77 1.28
CA THR A 450 -20.92 -11.64 0.45
C THR A 450 -20.28 -11.76 -0.94
N TRP A 451 -21.04 -11.43 -1.97
CA TRP A 451 -20.56 -11.31 -3.34
C TRP A 451 -20.87 -9.92 -3.87
N TRP A 452 -19.88 -9.34 -4.54
CA TRP A 452 -20.04 -8.04 -5.18
C TRP A 452 -19.18 -7.99 -6.44
N ARG A 453 -19.53 -7.09 -7.35
CA ARG A 453 -18.74 -6.84 -8.56
C ARG A 453 -17.80 -5.68 -8.29
N TYR A 454 -16.51 -5.87 -8.54
CA TYR A 454 -15.54 -4.79 -8.49
C TYR A 454 -15.51 -4.07 -9.84
N PHE A 455 -16.63 -3.43 -10.19
CA PHE A 455 -16.89 -2.91 -11.53
C PHE A 455 -15.92 -1.81 -11.97
N GLU A 456 -15.23 -1.13 -11.04
CA GLU A 456 -14.20 -0.15 -11.38
C GLU A 456 -12.88 -0.77 -11.84
N ALA A 457 -12.67 -2.06 -11.57
CA ALA A 457 -11.55 -2.86 -12.07
C ALA A 457 -11.88 -3.59 -13.39
N ASP A 458 -13.14 -3.58 -13.82
CA ASP A 458 -13.56 -4.16 -15.10
C ASP A 458 -12.97 -3.39 -16.28
N THR A 459 -12.81 -4.09 -17.40
CA THR A 459 -12.67 -3.45 -18.71
C THR A 459 -14.02 -3.31 -19.43
N TYR A 460 -15.06 -4.02 -18.98
CA TYR A 460 -16.44 -3.78 -19.40
C TYR A 460 -16.99 -2.47 -18.82
N GLU A 461 -17.49 -1.59 -19.69
CA GLU A 461 -18.08 -0.30 -19.29
C GLU A 461 -19.60 -0.39 -19.14
N ASP A 462 -20.13 -0.19 -17.93
CA ASP A 462 -21.57 -0.12 -17.64
C ASP A 462 -22.30 1.01 -18.40
N SER A 463 -21.58 2.07 -18.73
CA SER A 463 -22.15 3.33 -19.19
C SER A 463 -21.34 3.92 -20.32
N LYS A 464 -22.01 4.19 -21.44
CA LYS A 464 -21.41 4.80 -22.65
C LYS A 464 -21.58 6.31 -22.71
N VAL A 465 -22.04 6.93 -21.62
CA VAL A 465 -22.20 8.38 -21.56
C VAL A 465 -20.84 9.05 -21.35
N GLU A 466 -20.68 10.24 -21.91
CA GLU A 466 -19.47 11.04 -21.70
C GLU A 466 -19.34 11.39 -20.21
N GLN A 467 -18.22 11.01 -19.60
CA GLN A 467 -17.94 11.24 -18.18
C GLN A 467 -17.67 12.72 -17.89
N ASN A 468 -18.02 13.16 -16.68
CA ASN A 468 -17.61 14.48 -16.22
C ASN A 468 -16.09 14.57 -16.04
N LYS A 469 -15.55 15.78 -16.16
CA LYS A 469 -14.11 16.02 -15.97
C LYS A 469 -13.68 15.75 -14.54
N VAL A 470 -12.64 14.94 -14.38
CA VAL A 470 -11.91 14.74 -13.12
C VAL A 470 -11.38 16.08 -12.61
N GLN A 471 -11.59 16.33 -11.32
CA GLN A 471 -11.11 17.51 -10.59
C GLN A 471 -10.12 17.08 -9.50
N PRO A 472 -9.02 17.83 -9.29
CA PRO A 472 -8.15 17.60 -8.15
C PRO A 472 -8.77 18.15 -6.86
N GLU A 473 -8.63 17.40 -5.77
CA GLU A 473 -8.84 17.89 -4.41
C GLU A 473 -7.51 18.47 -3.91
N MET A 474 -7.47 19.79 -3.70
CA MET A 474 -6.23 20.51 -3.37
C MET A 474 -6.24 21.05 -1.94
N ALA A 475 -5.15 20.87 -1.19
CA ALA A 475 -4.87 21.54 0.07
C ALA A 475 -3.64 22.46 -0.08
N GLY A 476 -3.89 23.73 -0.40
CA GLY A 476 -2.82 24.64 -0.84
C GLY A 476 -2.31 24.19 -2.22
N ASP A 477 -1.00 23.95 -2.32
CA ASP A 477 -0.35 23.46 -3.55
C ASP A 477 -0.27 21.92 -3.62
N LEU A 478 -0.74 21.20 -2.59
CA LEU A 478 -0.75 19.74 -2.54
C LEU A 478 -2.05 19.18 -3.12
N GLN A 479 -1.92 18.20 -4.02
CA GLN A 479 -3.05 17.39 -4.49
C GLN A 479 -3.26 16.22 -3.53
N LEU A 480 -4.36 16.24 -2.77
CA LEU A 480 -4.71 15.16 -1.85
C LEU A 480 -5.41 14.00 -2.58
N GLY A 481 -6.26 14.30 -3.56
CA GLY A 481 -7.02 13.27 -4.27
C GLY A 481 -7.56 13.76 -5.62
N LEU A 482 -8.32 12.90 -6.27
CA LEU A 482 -8.97 13.15 -7.55
C LEU A 482 -10.43 12.70 -7.46
N HIS A 483 -11.36 13.48 -8.02
CA HIS A 483 -12.77 13.10 -7.99
C HIS A 483 -13.54 13.56 -9.23
N ARG A 484 -14.68 12.92 -9.49
CA ARG A 484 -15.72 13.41 -10.39
C ARG A 484 -17.11 13.01 -9.92
N ASP A 485 -18.08 13.90 -10.09
CA ASP A 485 -19.49 13.53 -9.94
C ASP A 485 -19.96 12.69 -11.14
N LEU A 486 -21.00 11.89 -10.95
CA LEU A 486 -21.66 11.18 -12.03
C LEU A 486 -22.15 12.15 -13.13
N ALA A 487 -21.90 11.79 -14.38
CA ALA A 487 -22.53 12.44 -15.51
C ALA A 487 -24.04 12.17 -15.49
N LYS A 488 -24.79 13.02 -16.17
CA LYS A 488 -26.23 12.84 -16.28
C LYS A 488 -26.52 11.51 -16.99
N ASP A 489 -27.36 10.68 -16.36
CA ASP A 489 -27.79 9.37 -16.85
C ASP A 489 -26.66 8.31 -16.88
N GLU A 490 -25.48 8.59 -16.28
CA GLU A 490 -24.41 7.61 -16.07
C GLU A 490 -24.91 6.46 -15.20
N GLN A 491 -24.72 5.23 -15.67
CA GLN A 491 -25.04 4.02 -14.93
C GLN A 491 -23.80 3.50 -14.20
N VAL A 492 -24.01 2.96 -13.01
CA VAL A 492 -22.97 2.33 -12.18
C VAL A 492 -23.47 0.96 -11.75
N ASP A 493 -22.58 -0.02 -11.76
CA ASP A 493 -22.80 -1.38 -11.27
C ASP A 493 -24.09 -2.03 -11.78
N THR A 494 -24.20 -2.21 -13.10
CA THR A 494 -25.48 -2.60 -13.72
C THR A 494 -25.77 -4.10 -13.70
N ILE A 495 -24.77 -4.93 -13.43
CA ILE A 495 -24.89 -6.39 -13.37
C ILE A 495 -25.48 -6.79 -12.02
N LYS A 496 -26.70 -7.34 -12.06
CA LYS A 496 -27.39 -7.79 -10.84
C LYS A 496 -26.94 -9.18 -10.43
N LEU A 497 -26.47 -9.28 -9.20
CA LEU A 497 -26.10 -10.53 -8.56
C LEU A 497 -27.30 -11.12 -7.80
N GLN A 498 -27.63 -12.38 -8.05
CA GLN A 498 -28.65 -13.13 -7.31
C GLN A 498 -27.97 -14.10 -6.35
N GLY A 499 -28.39 -14.12 -5.07
CA GLY A 499 -27.73 -14.93 -4.04
C GLY A 499 -26.44 -14.32 -3.49
N SER A 500 -26.27 -13.00 -3.62
CA SER A 500 -25.05 -12.29 -3.23
C SER A 500 -24.73 -12.34 -1.74
N ASP A 501 -25.62 -12.82 -0.89
CA ASP A 501 -25.45 -13.03 0.55
C ASP A 501 -25.40 -14.52 0.93
N THR A 502 -25.06 -15.38 -0.04
CA THR A 502 -25.02 -16.83 0.12
C THR A 502 -23.75 -17.45 -0.46
N GLU A 503 -23.57 -18.76 -0.26
CA GLU A 503 -22.45 -19.55 -0.80
C GLU A 503 -22.43 -19.62 -2.34
N ALA A 504 -23.51 -19.20 -3.02
CA ALA A 504 -23.59 -19.25 -4.49
C ALA A 504 -24.18 -17.95 -5.06
N VAL A 505 -23.53 -17.40 -6.08
CA VAL A 505 -24.01 -16.22 -6.80
C VAL A 505 -24.29 -16.54 -8.26
N THR A 506 -25.41 -16.04 -8.79
CA THR A 506 -25.79 -16.16 -10.20
C THR A 506 -25.98 -14.78 -10.82
N PHE A 507 -25.47 -14.58 -12.03
CA PHE A 507 -25.61 -13.35 -12.80
C PHE A 507 -25.52 -13.63 -14.30
N THR A 508 -25.85 -12.62 -15.13
CA THR A 508 -25.80 -12.74 -16.59
C THR A 508 -24.76 -11.79 -17.15
N ILE A 509 -23.90 -12.31 -18.04
CA ILE A 509 -22.95 -11.49 -18.79
C ILE A 509 -23.72 -10.56 -19.73
N PRO A 510 -23.43 -9.25 -19.74
CA PRO A 510 -24.14 -8.31 -20.60
C PRO A 510 -24.08 -8.71 -22.09
N ASP A 511 -25.21 -8.62 -22.78
CA ASP A 511 -25.32 -8.94 -24.21
C ASP A 511 -24.41 -8.06 -25.10
N ASP A 512 -24.04 -6.88 -24.60
CA ASP A 512 -23.21 -5.91 -25.31
C ASP A 512 -21.74 -5.90 -24.89
N ALA A 513 -21.34 -6.82 -24.00
CA ALA A 513 -19.94 -7.07 -23.71
C ALA A 513 -19.21 -7.62 -24.95
N LYS A 514 -17.97 -7.20 -25.14
CA LYS A 514 -17.15 -7.52 -26.31
C LYS A 514 -16.10 -8.56 -25.97
N SER A 515 -15.64 -9.28 -26.98
CA SER A 515 -14.47 -10.16 -26.88
C SER A 515 -13.29 -9.40 -26.29
N GLY A 516 -12.72 -9.94 -25.21
CA GLY A 516 -11.62 -9.34 -24.44
C GLY A 516 -12.06 -8.50 -23.24
N ASP A 517 -13.34 -8.12 -23.12
CA ASP A 517 -13.83 -7.45 -21.91
C ASP A 517 -13.72 -8.40 -20.70
N THR A 518 -13.37 -7.82 -19.56
CA THR A 518 -13.22 -8.48 -18.27
C THR A 518 -14.25 -7.96 -17.29
N ILE A 519 -14.82 -8.89 -16.51
CA ILE A 519 -15.74 -8.62 -15.40
C ILE A 519 -15.16 -9.26 -14.14
N HIS A 520 -15.02 -8.48 -13.07
CA HIS A 520 -14.40 -8.89 -11.81
C HIS A 520 -15.48 -9.08 -10.75
N ILE A 521 -15.65 -10.32 -10.29
CA ILE A 521 -16.54 -10.68 -9.20
C ILE A 521 -15.69 -11.04 -7.99
N VAL A 522 -16.02 -10.48 -6.83
CA VAL A 522 -15.33 -10.74 -5.57
C VAL A 522 -16.29 -11.47 -4.64
N ALA A 523 -15.87 -12.64 -4.19
CA ALA A 523 -16.43 -13.29 -3.02
C ALA A 523 -15.71 -12.81 -1.77
N GLU A 524 -16.44 -12.68 -0.68
CA GLU A 524 -15.96 -12.28 0.64
C GLU A 524 -16.57 -13.25 1.65
N VAL A 525 -15.73 -13.71 2.59
CA VAL A 525 -16.20 -14.34 3.82
C VAL A 525 -15.73 -13.52 5.01
N GLN A 526 -16.60 -13.39 5.99
CA GLN A 526 -16.32 -12.78 7.27
C GLN A 526 -16.66 -13.78 8.39
N ASP A 527 -15.78 -13.95 9.35
CA ASP A 527 -16.06 -14.72 10.56
C ASP A 527 -16.93 -13.92 11.57
N ASP A 528 -17.36 -14.60 12.63
CA ASP A 528 -18.05 -13.99 13.78
C ASP A 528 -17.20 -13.99 15.07
N GLY A 529 -15.88 -14.16 14.91
CA GLY A 529 -14.88 -14.12 15.96
C GLY A 529 -14.57 -12.70 16.45
N GLU A 530 -13.59 -12.59 17.35
CA GLU A 530 -13.10 -11.28 17.79
C GLU A 530 -12.45 -10.55 16.60
N HIS A 531 -12.76 -9.27 16.45
CA HIS A 531 -12.44 -8.44 15.28
C HIS A 531 -13.07 -8.86 13.94
N GLN A 532 -13.88 -9.92 13.84
CA GLN A 532 -14.65 -10.26 12.62
C GLN A 532 -13.80 -10.26 11.33
N LEU A 533 -12.79 -11.14 11.25
CA LEU A 533 -11.80 -11.10 10.17
C LEU A 533 -12.40 -11.53 8.84
N LYS A 534 -11.75 -11.06 7.76
CA LYS A 534 -12.20 -11.29 6.39
C LYS A 534 -11.16 -11.96 5.52
N HIS A 535 -11.67 -12.65 4.52
CA HIS A 535 -10.90 -13.11 3.37
C HIS A 535 -11.72 -12.95 2.09
N TYR A 536 -11.05 -12.71 0.97
CA TYR A 536 -11.70 -12.48 -0.31
C TYR A 536 -11.27 -13.52 -1.34
N GLN A 537 -11.99 -13.60 -2.44
CA GLN A 537 -11.53 -14.33 -3.60
C GLN A 537 -12.08 -13.67 -4.87
N ARG A 538 -11.17 -13.11 -5.66
CA ARG A 538 -11.50 -12.46 -6.94
C ARG A 538 -11.54 -13.47 -8.09
N VAL A 539 -12.65 -13.48 -8.81
CA VAL A 539 -12.88 -14.21 -10.07
C VAL A 539 -12.92 -13.22 -11.23
N ILE A 540 -12.15 -13.50 -12.27
CA ILE A 540 -12.06 -12.69 -13.49
C ILE A 540 -12.72 -13.47 -14.61
N LEU A 541 -13.77 -12.90 -15.20
CA LEU A 541 -14.48 -13.48 -16.32
C LEU A 541 -14.11 -12.71 -17.59
N THR A 542 -13.45 -13.38 -18.53
CA THR A 542 -13.07 -12.82 -19.83
C THR A 542 -14.06 -13.24 -20.91
N VAL A 543 -14.65 -12.27 -21.58
CA VAL A 543 -15.63 -12.48 -22.65
C VAL A 543 -14.94 -12.93 -23.94
N LYS A 544 -15.47 -13.98 -24.58
CA LYS A 544 -14.94 -14.58 -25.81
C LYS A 544 -15.39 -13.89 -27.09
#